data_AF-A0A6A6E2E0-F1
#
_entry.id   AF-A0A6A6E2E0-F1
#
_cell.length_a   1.000
_cell.length_b   1.000
_cell.length_c   1.000
_cell.angle_alpha   90.00
_cell.angle_beta   90.00
_cell.angle_gamma   90.00
#
_symmetry.space_group_name_H-M   'P 1'
#
loop_
_entity.id
_entity.type
_entity.pdbx_description
1 polymer ?
#
loop_
_entity_poly.entity_id
_entity_poly.type
_entity_poly.pdbx_seq_one_letter_code
_entity_poly.pdbx_strand_id
1 'polypeptide(L)'
;MAEIYRKANRVIVWLGERADDSDQAVEEIRIAAGKQSTYFPTHGTLQRAILALLRRPWFRRIWVLQEVAAARYVRIMCGPMEIDGYAFCSGLEPLKHIYRALPNLQNLIPSVIYLIKEAIFRPDCQTSSSGRVSLDICPLGELIDMFHTHEAKLRHDRVYALLGMSSDNTTAAGLSPDYKVRWKQLFERLIKFLLCQQIFVGTQDDRETAVIKSKGCILGQVSVEEDTSSGDTRKLIVMSRDTPGFLEYKKEWTARWTLPTSAKSILHGDLVCLLQGAKNPTIIRIRNDHFAVIKIAVTPPEYARWLELVRTITIFPRDFLLIWNWEKCSGESQDRGEHESLIKTNSRVLEHLKTSLLGKATGLWNVALILEDIENYKGAEERLREVIECCERASARLANKQSINPNRLPLD
;
A
#
# COMPACT_ATOMS: atom_id res chain seq x y z
N MET A 1 -10.07 17.67 -13.76
CA MET A 1 -10.70 16.38 -14.10
C MET A 1 -11.89 16.09 -13.20
N ALA A 2 -11.71 15.88 -11.89
CA ALA A 2 -12.83 15.64 -10.95
C ALA A 2 -14.01 16.63 -11.08
N GLU A 3 -13.75 17.93 -11.26
CA GLU A 3 -14.81 18.94 -11.41
C GLU A 3 -15.71 18.72 -12.63
N ILE A 4 -15.14 18.26 -13.75
CA ILE A 4 -15.86 18.05 -15.00
C ILE A 4 -16.80 16.85 -14.83
N TYR A 5 -16.27 15.74 -14.32
CA TYR A 5 -17.03 14.50 -14.14
C TYR A 5 -18.08 14.61 -13.03
N ARG A 6 -17.86 15.44 -12.00
CA ARG A 6 -18.86 15.73 -10.96
C ARG A 6 -20.13 16.36 -11.51
N LYS A 7 -20.01 17.14 -12.60
CA LYS A 7 -21.14 17.79 -13.29
C LYS A 7 -21.83 16.84 -14.28
N ALA A 8 -21.25 15.68 -14.57
CA ALA A 8 -21.84 14.72 -15.49
C ALA A 8 -22.99 13.96 -14.80
N ASN A 9 -24.07 13.72 -15.55
CA ASN A 9 -25.16 12.86 -15.08
C ASN A 9 -24.69 11.41 -14.92
N ARG A 10 -23.85 10.94 -15.86
CA ARG A 10 -23.26 9.60 -15.86
C ARG A 10 -21.87 9.59 -16.47
N VAL A 11 -21.10 8.59 -16.10
CA VAL A 11 -19.77 8.30 -16.64
C VAL A 11 -19.81 6.98 -17.38
N ILE A 12 -19.38 7.02 -18.64
CA ILE A 12 -19.28 5.82 -19.48
C ILE A 12 -17.86 5.28 -19.38
N VAL A 13 -17.75 4.06 -18.86
CA VAL A 13 -16.52 3.28 -18.83
C VAL A 13 -16.46 2.48 -20.12
N TRP A 14 -15.71 2.99 -21.10
CA TRP A 14 -15.49 2.31 -22.37
C TRP A 14 -14.30 1.35 -22.26
N LEU A 15 -14.58 0.05 -22.28
CA LEU A 15 -13.56 -1.00 -22.22
C LEU A 15 -12.94 -1.29 -23.59
N GLY A 16 -13.43 -0.72 -24.69
CA GLY A 16 -12.96 -0.98 -26.05
C GLY A 16 -13.93 -1.82 -26.87
N GLU A 17 -13.56 -2.13 -28.11
CA GLU A 17 -14.35 -2.94 -29.03
C GLU A 17 -14.53 -4.39 -28.58
N ARG A 18 -15.47 -5.10 -29.23
CA ARG A 18 -15.68 -6.53 -29.01
C ARG A 18 -14.44 -7.32 -29.45
N ALA A 19 -13.86 -8.08 -28.52
CA ALA A 19 -12.70 -8.94 -28.73
C ALA A 19 -12.57 -9.94 -27.56
N ASP A 20 -11.87 -11.05 -27.78
CA ASP A 20 -11.58 -12.06 -26.74
C ASP A 20 -12.83 -12.57 -25.99
N ASP A 21 -13.91 -12.80 -26.75
CA ASP A 21 -15.22 -13.23 -26.23
C ASP A 21 -15.79 -12.29 -25.15
N SER A 22 -15.45 -11.00 -25.22
CA SER A 22 -15.89 -9.99 -24.25
C SER A 22 -17.40 -9.88 -24.09
N ASP A 23 -18.16 -10.19 -25.15
CA ASP A 23 -19.62 -10.20 -25.10
C ASP A 23 -20.15 -11.32 -24.19
N GLN A 24 -19.58 -12.51 -24.28
CA GLN A 24 -19.90 -13.62 -23.38
C GLN A 24 -19.46 -13.30 -21.95
N ALA A 25 -18.29 -12.67 -21.77
CA ALA A 25 -17.81 -12.25 -20.46
C ALA A 25 -18.76 -11.24 -19.78
N VAL A 26 -19.22 -10.22 -20.51
CA VAL A 26 -20.17 -9.21 -19.97
C VAL A 26 -21.51 -9.85 -19.64
N GLU A 27 -22.00 -10.77 -20.48
CA GLU A 27 -23.26 -11.47 -20.22
C GLU A 27 -23.16 -12.39 -19.00
N GLU A 28 -22.06 -13.10 -18.83
CA GLU A 28 -21.86 -13.96 -17.66
C GLU A 28 -21.80 -13.15 -16.35
N ILE A 29 -21.11 -12.00 -16.38
CA ILE A 29 -21.09 -11.09 -15.23
C ILE A 29 -22.52 -10.61 -14.93
N ARG A 30 -23.32 -10.30 -15.95
CA ARG A 30 -24.72 -9.91 -15.77
C ARG A 30 -25.56 -11.03 -15.15
N ILE A 31 -25.40 -12.27 -15.62
CA ILE A 31 -26.09 -13.46 -15.08
C ILE A 31 -25.68 -13.68 -13.62
N ALA A 32 -24.39 -13.57 -13.31
CA ALA A 32 -23.86 -13.71 -11.96
C ALA A 32 -24.42 -12.63 -11.01
N ALA A 33 -24.60 -11.39 -11.49
CA ALA A 33 -25.15 -10.29 -10.70
C ALA A 33 -26.59 -10.54 -10.23
N GLY A 34 -27.38 -11.28 -11.01
CA GLY A 34 -28.77 -11.61 -10.69
C GLY A 34 -28.92 -12.76 -9.69
N LYS A 35 -27.84 -13.42 -9.27
CA LYS A 35 -27.88 -14.60 -8.40
C LYS A 35 -27.46 -14.25 -6.97
N GLN A 36 -28.17 -14.82 -6.00
CA GLN A 36 -27.84 -14.67 -4.57
C GLN A 36 -26.70 -15.60 -4.10
N SER A 37 -26.08 -16.36 -5.01
CA SER A 37 -25.00 -17.30 -4.67
C SER A 37 -23.65 -16.60 -4.53
N THR A 38 -22.88 -16.99 -3.52
CA THR A 38 -21.48 -16.57 -3.32
C THR A 38 -20.49 -17.24 -4.28
N TYR A 39 -20.92 -18.29 -4.99
CA TYR A 39 -20.11 -19.03 -5.94
C TYR A 39 -20.85 -19.24 -7.25
N PHE A 40 -20.18 -18.94 -8.36
CA PHE A 40 -20.71 -19.16 -9.69
C PHE A 40 -19.74 -20.05 -10.49
N PRO A 41 -20.08 -21.32 -10.75
CA PRO A 41 -19.22 -22.22 -11.52
C PRO A 41 -19.20 -21.77 -12.97
N THR A 42 -18.00 -21.49 -13.48
CA THR A 42 -17.79 -21.00 -14.84
C THR A 42 -16.94 -22.00 -15.62
N HIS A 43 -17.28 -22.27 -16.89
CA HIS A 43 -16.46 -23.12 -17.75
C HIS A 43 -15.16 -22.42 -18.17
N GLY A 44 -14.10 -23.20 -18.47
CA GLY A 44 -12.75 -22.66 -18.69
C GLY A 44 -12.60 -21.68 -19.87
N THR A 45 -13.48 -21.72 -20.87
CA THR A 45 -13.53 -20.72 -21.95
C THR A 45 -13.98 -19.35 -21.42
N LEU A 46 -15.05 -19.34 -20.63
CA LEU A 46 -15.65 -18.13 -20.10
C LEU A 46 -14.80 -17.48 -19.01
N GLN A 47 -14.09 -18.29 -18.22
CA GLN A 47 -13.06 -17.80 -17.30
C GLN A 47 -11.98 -17.01 -18.05
N ARG A 48 -11.52 -17.51 -19.21
CA ARG A 48 -10.53 -16.80 -20.04
C ARG A 48 -11.07 -15.48 -20.59
N ALA A 49 -12.33 -15.46 -21.03
CA ALA A 49 -12.99 -14.25 -21.53
C ALA A 49 -13.10 -13.16 -20.44
N ILE A 50 -13.54 -13.53 -19.23
CA ILE A 50 -13.58 -12.62 -18.07
C ILE A 50 -12.19 -12.08 -17.75
N LEU A 51 -11.17 -12.94 -17.73
CA LEU A 51 -9.79 -12.52 -17.49
C LEU A 51 -9.26 -11.58 -18.58
N ALA A 52 -9.58 -11.83 -19.85
CA ALA A 52 -9.22 -10.94 -20.95
C ALA A 52 -9.87 -9.55 -20.78
N LEU A 53 -11.16 -9.51 -20.42
CA LEU A 53 -11.89 -8.29 -20.13
C LEU A 53 -11.25 -7.49 -18.97
N LEU A 54 -10.95 -8.15 -17.85
CA LEU A 54 -10.36 -7.51 -16.66
C LEU A 54 -8.88 -7.09 -16.85
N ARG A 55 -8.20 -7.63 -17.86
CA ARG A 55 -6.83 -7.24 -18.22
C ARG A 55 -6.77 -6.03 -19.15
N ARG A 56 -7.91 -5.53 -19.63
CA ARG A 56 -7.94 -4.39 -20.53
C ARG A 56 -7.30 -3.15 -19.89
N PRO A 57 -6.60 -2.29 -20.67
CA PRO A 57 -5.80 -1.20 -20.13
C PRO A 57 -6.57 -0.21 -19.24
N TRP A 58 -7.89 -0.07 -19.47
CA TRP A 58 -8.74 0.83 -18.69
C TRP A 58 -8.60 0.62 -17.18
N PHE A 59 -8.61 -0.64 -16.71
CA PHE A 59 -8.52 -0.98 -15.28
C PHE A 59 -7.20 -0.58 -14.62
N ARG A 60 -6.14 -0.33 -15.40
CA ARG A 60 -4.81 0.00 -14.87
C ARG A 60 -4.51 1.48 -14.89
N ARG A 61 -5.30 2.32 -15.55
CA ARG A 61 -4.97 3.74 -15.73
C ARG A 61 -5.31 4.54 -14.49
N ILE A 62 -4.36 5.30 -13.94
CA ILE A 62 -4.64 6.03 -12.69
C ILE A 62 -5.63 7.19 -12.88
N TRP A 63 -5.64 7.83 -14.05
CA TRP A 63 -6.53 8.95 -14.33
C TRP A 63 -8.01 8.57 -14.41
N VAL A 64 -8.33 7.33 -14.76
CA VAL A 64 -9.74 6.90 -14.84
C VAL A 64 -10.38 6.81 -13.46
N LEU A 65 -9.58 6.69 -12.39
CA LEU A 65 -10.08 6.61 -11.02
C LEU A 65 -10.83 7.88 -10.63
N GLN A 66 -10.35 9.06 -11.00
CA GLN A 66 -11.07 10.32 -10.75
C GLN A 66 -12.40 10.39 -11.49
N GLU A 67 -12.47 9.80 -12.69
CA GLU A 67 -13.66 9.82 -13.52
C GLU A 67 -14.77 8.99 -12.86
N VAL A 68 -14.46 7.76 -12.46
CA VAL A 68 -15.43 6.90 -11.77
C VAL A 68 -15.68 7.32 -10.33
N ALA A 69 -14.72 7.94 -9.65
CA ALA A 69 -14.89 8.48 -8.31
C ALA A 69 -15.79 9.73 -8.27
N ALA A 70 -15.80 10.53 -9.34
CA ALA A 70 -16.70 11.67 -9.46
C ALA A 70 -18.09 11.29 -9.97
N ALA A 71 -18.25 10.07 -10.48
CA ALA A 71 -19.49 9.60 -11.08
C ALA A 71 -20.59 9.40 -10.03
N ARG A 72 -21.82 9.79 -10.40
CA ARG A 72 -23.08 9.43 -9.71
C ARG A 72 -23.65 8.12 -10.23
N TYR A 73 -23.50 7.92 -11.53
CA TYR A 73 -23.92 6.72 -12.23
C TYR A 73 -22.81 6.27 -13.18
N VAL A 74 -22.43 5.00 -13.08
CA VAL A 74 -21.39 4.40 -13.93
C VAL A 74 -22.06 3.42 -14.87
N ARG A 75 -21.77 3.56 -16.16
CA ARG A 75 -22.22 2.63 -17.21
C ARG A 75 -21.00 2.03 -17.88
N ILE A 76 -20.89 0.71 -17.86
CA ILE A 76 -19.75 0.00 -18.45
C ILE A 76 -20.16 -0.50 -19.83
N MET A 77 -19.31 -0.22 -20.82
CA MET A 77 -19.54 -0.57 -22.22
C MET A 77 -18.35 -1.31 -22.80
N CYS A 78 -18.62 -2.32 -23.62
CA CYS A 78 -17.62 -3.10 -24.35
C CYS A 78 -18.18 -3.49 -25.73
N GLY A 79 -17.74 -2.81 -26.79
CA GLY A 79 -18.39 -2.87 -28.09
C GLY A 79 -19.89 -2.52 -27.96
N PRO A 80 -20.81 -3.34 -28.49
CA PRO A 80 -22.25 -3.10 -28.37
C PRO A 80 -22.84 -3.46 -27.00
N MET A 81 -22.08 -4.13 -26.13
CA MET A 81 -22.57 -4.59 -24.83
C MET A 81 -22.53 -3.46 -23.81
N GLU A 82 -23.58 -3.39 -22.99
CA GLU A 82 -23.74 -2.41 -21.92
C GLU A 82 -24.12 -3.10 -20.62
N ILE A 83 -23.53 -2.69 -19.50
CA ILE A 83 -23.93 -3.15 -18.16
C ILE A 83 -23.85 -1.99 -17.16
N ASP A 84 -24.78 -1.98 -16.22
CA ASP A 84 -24.76 -1.07 -15.08
C ASP A 84 -23.51 -1.30 -14.22
N GLY A 85 -22.87 -0.24 -13.75
CA GLY A 85 -21.62 -0.34 -12.97
C GLY A 85 -21.78 -1.11 -11.65
N TYR A 86 -22.91 -0.92 -10.96
CA TYR A 86 -23.20 -1.68 -9.74
C TYR A 86 -23.45 -3.15 -10.09
N ALA A 87 -24.27 -3.44 -11.11
CA ALA A 87 -24.49 -4.80 -11.57
C ALA A 87 -23.19 -5.51 -11.99
N PHE A 88 -22.28 -4.82 -12.68
CA PHE A 88 -20.97 -5.36 -13.03
C PHE A 88 -20.14 -5.71 -11.79
N CYS A 89 -20.10 -4.82 -10.79
CA CYS A 89 -19.39 -5.06 -9.53
C CYS A 89 -20.00 -6.23 -8.75
N SER A 90 -21.32 -6.27 -8.63
CA SER A 90 -22.06 -7.36 -7.99
C SER A 90 -21.85 -8.69 -8.70
N GLY A 91 -21.80 -8.70 -10.04
CA GLY A 91 -21.55 -9.91 -10.82
C GLY A 91 -20.12 -10.44 -10.72
N LEU A 92 -19.14 -9.56 -10.48
CA LEU A 92 -17.76 -9.98 -10.24
C LEU A 92 -17.55 -10.62 -8.86
N GLU A 93 -18.41 -10.36 -7.88
CA GLU A 93 -18.26 -10.87 -6.52
C GLU A 93 -18.30 -12.41 -6.46
N PRO A 94 -19.31 -13.11 -7.03
CA PRO A 94 -19.30 -14.58 -7.11
C PRO A 94 -18.16 -15.15 -7.97
N LEU A 95 -17.62 -14.33 -8.87
CA LEU A 95 -16.55 -14.68 -9.81
C LEU A 95 -15.15 -14.35 -9.28
N LYS A 96 -15.02 -13.91 -8.03
CA LYS A 96 -13.74 -13.44 -7.46
C LYS A 96 -12.61 -14.47 -7.50
N HIS A 97 -12.95 -15.75 -7.43
CA HIS A 97 -11.99 -16.86 -7.55
C HIS A 97 -11.22 -16.84 -8.88
N ILE A 98 -11.82 -16.30 -9.96
CA ILE A 98 -11.23 -16.23 -11.30
C ILE A 98 -10.02 -15.30 -11.32
N TYR A 99 -10.15 -14.10 -10.75
CA TYR A 99 -9.12 -13.07 -10.84
C TYR A 99 -8.23 -12.97 -9.60
N ARG A 100 -8.66 -13.47 -8.43
CA ARG A 100 -7.85 -13.46 -7.20
C ARG A 100 -6.69 -14.44 -7.22
N ALA A 101 -6.74 -15.46 -8.07
CA ALA A 101 -5.61 -16.37 -8.30
C ALA A 101 -4.45 -15.71 -9.05
N LEU A 102 -4.66 -14.54 -9.68
CA LEU A 102 -3.67 -13.87 -10.50
C LEU A 102 -3.09 -12.65 -9.76
N PRO A 103 -1.77 -12.61 -9.49
CA PRO A 103 -1.15 -11.53 -8.72
C PRO A 103 -1.40 -10.12 -9.26
N ASN A 104 -1.47 -9.97 -10.59
CA ASN A 104 -1.69 -8.68 -11.25
C ASN A 104 -3.14 -8.18 -11.19
N LEU A 105 -4.11 -9.04 -10.87
CA LEU A 105 -5.53 -8.69 -10.78
C LEU A 105 -6.08 -8.77 -9.36
N GLN A 106 -5.46 -9.58 -8.49
CA GLN A 106 -5.93 -9.90 -7.15
C GLN A 106 -6.29 -8.66 -6.32
N ASN A 107 -5.49 -7.60 -6.41
CA ASN A 107 -5.72 -6.35 -5.70
C ASN A 107 -6.24 -5.23 -6.59
N LEU A 108 -5.90 -5.27 -7.89
CA LEU A 108 -6.30 -4.26 -8.87
C LEU A 108 -7.83 -4.18 -8.97
N ILE A 109 -8.47 -5.32 -9.26
CA ILE A 109 -9.91 -5.36 -9.53
C ILE A 109 -10.75 -4.99 -8.30
N PRO A 110 -10.49 -5.56 -7.10
CA PRO A 110 -11.15 -5.11 -5.87
C PRO A 110 -11.06 -3.61 -5.59
N SER A 111 -9.89 -2.98 -5.80
CA SER A 111 -9.72 -1.54 -5.55
C SER A 111 -10.53 -0.68 -6.53
N VAL A 112 -10.70 -1.12 -7.79
CA VAL A 112 -11.56 -0.43 -8.76
C VAL A 112 -13.04 -0.68 -8.47
N ILE A 113 -13.42 -1.90 -8.06
CA ILE A 113 -14.78 -2.23 -7.63
C ILE A 113 -15.21 -1.33 -6.48
N TYR A 114 -14.35 -1.12 -5.48
CA TYR A 114 -14.59 -0.21 -4.37
C TYR A 114 -15.04 1.18 -4.86
N LEU A 115 -14.39 1.75 -5.88
CA LEU A 115 -14.79 3.06 -6.41
C LEU A 115 -16.08 3.02 -7.23
N ILE A 116 -16.31 1.99 -8.03
CA ILE A 116 -17.49 1.92 -8.91
C ILE A 116 -18.74 1.63 -8.10
N LYS A 117 -18.67 0.69 -7.15
CA LYS A 117 -19.80 0.24 -6.35
C LYS A 117 -20.36 1.34 -5.46
N GLU A 118 -19.48 2.16 -4.88
CA GLU A 118 -19.88 3.28 -4.02
C GLU A 118 -20.47 4.47 -4.79
N ALA A 119 -20.37 4.50 -6.13
CA ALA A 119 -20.80 5.65 -6.93
C ALA A 119 -22.26 6.04 -6.73
N ILE A 120 -23.16 5.05 -6.59
CA ILE A 120 -24.60 5.27 -6.42
C ILE A 120 -24.99 5.82 -5.06
N PHE A 121 -24.11 5.68 -4.05
CA PHE A 121 -24.36 6.13 -2.67
C PHE A 121 -23.74 7.51 -2.39
N ARG A 122 -23.04 8.11 -3.35
CA ARG A 122 -22.37 9.38 -3.14
C ARG A 122 -23.38 10.51 -2.98
N PRO A 123 -23.23 11.36 -1.95
CA PRO A 123 -24.12 12.50 -1.77
C PRO A 123 -23.94 13.51 -2.92
N ASP A 124 -25.00 14.25 -3.21
CA ASP A 124 -24.92 15.45 -4.04
C ASP A 124 -23.98 16.44 -3.35
N CYS A 125 -22.72 16.50 -3.81
CA CYS A 125 -21.73 17.42 -3.29
C CYS A 125 -22.19 18.87 -3.54
N GLN A 126 -22.91 19.45 -2.56
CA GLN A 126 -23.10 20.89 -2.45
C GLN A 126 -21.71 21.52 -2.31
N THR A 127 -21.48 22.55 -3.12
CA THR A 127 -20.25 23.34 -3.14
C THR A 127 -19.80 23.64 -1.71
N SER A 128 -18.69 23.04 -1.29
CA SER A 128 -18.01 23.49 -0.07
C SER A 128 -17.63 24.95 -0.27
N SER A 129 -17.94 25.79 0.72
CA SER A 129 -17.70 27.24 0.71
C SER A 129 -16.21 27.62 0.52
N SER A 130 -15.31 26.63 0.57
CA SER A 130 -13.86 26.77 0.41
C SER A 130 -13.40 26.91 -1.06
N GLY A 131 -14.27 26.82 -2.07
CA GLY A 131 -13.88 26.87 -3.48
C GLY A 131 -12.99 25.69 -3.93
N ARG A 132 -12.84 24.66 -3.09
CA ARG A 132 -11.99 23.48 -3.33
C ARG A 132 -12.85 22.33 -3.85
N VAL A 133 -12.48 21.78 -5.00
CA VAL A 133 -13.14 20.61 -5.59
C VAL A 133 -12.47 19.34 -5.04
N SER A 134 -12.89 18.90 -3.86
CA SER A 134 -12.64 17.54 -3.36
C SER A 134 -13.91 16.69 -3.55
N LEU A 135 -13.74 15.41 -3.87
CA LEU A 135 -14.81 14.42 -3.94
C LEU A 135 -15.08 13.74 -2.59
N ASP A 136 -14.26 14.01 -1.57
CA ASP A 136 -14.40 13.49 -0.20
C ASP A 136 -14.59 11.96 -0.14
N ILE A 137 -13.82 11.21 -0.94
CA ILE A 137 -13.97 9.75 -1.05
C ILE A 137 -13.39 9.06 0.18
N CYS A 138 -12.10 9.27 0.45
CA CYS A 138 -11.40 8.79 1.64
C CYS A 138 -10.06 9.55 1.81
N PRO A 139 -9.34 9.37 2.94
CA PRO A 139 -8.03 9.99 3.16
C PRO A 139 -7.01 9.63 2.08
N LEU A 140 -6.07 10.54 1.81
CA LEU A 140 -5.04 10.37 0.77
C LEU A 140 -4.19 9.12 0.99
N GLY A 141 -3.90 8.78 2.25
CA GLY A 141 -3.14 7.58 2.61
C GLY A 141 -3.80 6.30 2.08
N GLU A 142 -5.12 6.19 2.25
CA GLU A 142 -5.89 5.03 1.77
C GLU A 142 -5.93 4.98 0.25
N LEU A 143 -6.14 6.13 -0.41
CA LEU A 143 -6.10 6.22 -1.87
C LEU A 143 -4.74 5.78 -2.43
N ILE A 144 -3.65 6.24 -1.82
CA ILE A 144 -2.29 5.88 -2.24
C ILE A 144 -2.04 4.38 -2.03
N ASP A 145 -2.43 3.84 -0.86
CA ASP A 145 -2.29 2.42 -0.55
C ASP A 145 -3.11 1.53 -1.50
N MET A 146 -4.27 1.99 -1.97
CA MET A 146 -5.10 1.28 -2.96
C MET A 146 -4.51 1.37 -4.38
N PHE A 147 -4.06 2.55 -4.80
CA PHE A 147 -3.92 2.86 -6.22
C PHE A 147 -2.50 3.12 -6.72
N HIS A 148 -1.46 3.19 -5.87
CA HIS A 148 -0.11 3.58 -6.31
C HIS A 148 0.51 2.67 -7.40
N THR A 149 -0.01 1.46 -7.62
CA THR A 149 0.46 0.51 -8.67
C THR A 149 -0.16 0.78 -10.04
N HIS A 150 -1.14 1.68 -10.13
CA HIS A 150 -1.77 2.04 -11.38
C HIS A 150 -0.77 2.74 -12.33
N GLU A 151 -1.00 2.52 -13.61
CA GLU A 151 -0.20 3.02 -14.71
C GLU A 151 -0.47 4.49 -14.96
N ALA A 152 0.64 5.21 -15.13
CA ALA A 152 0.66 6.60 -15.50
C ALA A 152 1.85 6.86 -16.41
N LYS A 153 1.70 7.80 -17.34
CA LYS A 153 2.78 8.22 -18.24
C LYS A 153 3.86 8.99 -17.48
N LEU A 154 3.43 9.85 -16.55
CA LEU A 154 4.30 10.59 -15.64
C LEU A 154 4.15 10.03 -14.23
N ARG A 155 5.25 9.88 -13.49
CA ARG A 155 5.23 9.32 -12.13
C ARG A 155 4.43 10.19 -11.16
N HIS A 156 4.50 11.51 -11.33
CA HIS A 156 3.73 12.51 -10.58
C HIS A 156 2.23 12.26 -10.58
N ASP A 157 1.70 11.75 -11.69
CA ASP A 157 0.28 11.46 -11.83
C ASP A 157 -0.19 10.39 -10.85
N ARG A 158 0.70 9.53 -10.33
CA ARG A 158 0.34 8.57 -9.30
C ARG A 158 -0.06 9.21 -7.97
N VAL A 159 0.33 10.46 -7.77
CA VAL A 159 -0.08 11.27 -6.62
C VAL A 159 -1.17 12.25 -7.06
N TYR A 160 -0.94 13.00 -8.14
CA TYR A 160 -1.84 14.07 -8.58
C TYR A 160 -3.22 13.58 -9.00
N ALA A 161 -3.32 12.39 -9.60
CA ALA A 161 -4.60 11.78 -9.92
C ALA A 161 -5.41 11.38 -8.67
N LEU A 162 -4.84 11.35 -7.47
CA LEU A 162 -5.56 10.99 -6.24
C LEU A 162 -5.93 12.21 -5.39
N LEU A 163 -5.26 13.34 -5.56
CA LEU A 163 -5.51 14.55 -4.76
C LEU A 163 -6.96 15.05 -4.83
N GLY A 164 -7.58 15.02 -6.01
CA GLY A 164 -8.97 15.46 -6.18
C GLY A 164 -10.01 14.53 -5.54
N MET A 165 -9.62 13.29 -5.23
CA MET A 165 -10.47 12.29 -4.57
C MET A 165 -10.35 12.34 -3.04
N SER A 166 -9.27 12.94 -2.52
CA SER A 166 -8.94 12.89 -1.10
C SER A 166 -9.81 13.82 -0.26
N SER A 167 -10.23 13.32 0.91
CA SER A 167 -10.87 14.12 1.96
C SER A 167 -9.91 15.06 2.70
N ASP A 168 -8.60 14.80 2.65
CA ASP A 168 -7.61 15.55 3.43
C ASP A 168 -7.34 16.96 2.86
N ASN A 169 -6.86 17.88 3.71
CA ASN A 169 -6.36 19.19 3.27
C ASN A 169 -4.91 19.10 2.78
N THR A 170 -4.75 18.86 1.48
CA THR A 170 -3.45 18.70 0.82
C THR A 170 -2.77 20.03 0.49
N THR A 171 -3.52 21.14 0.44
CA THR A 171 -3.02 22.46 0.06
C THR A 171 -2.02 23.00 1.07
N ALA A 172 -2.32 22.86 2.37
CA ALA A 172 -1.43 23.29 3.44
C ALA A 172 -0.08 22.55 3.43
N ALA A 173 -0.04 21.34 2.85
CA ALA A 173 1.16 20.53 2.70
C ALA A 173 1.93 20.80 1.40
N GLY A 174 1.49 21.75 0.57
CA GLY A 174 2.09 22.02 -0.73
C GLY A 174 1.93 20.87 -1.73
N LEU A 175 0.93 20.00 -1.52
CA LEU A 175 0.57 18.91 -2.42
C LEU A 175 -0.49 19.41 -3.39
N SER A 176 -0.03 20.04 -4.46
CA SER A 176 -0.83 20.45 -5.61
C SER A 176 -0.14 20.03 -6.91
N PRO A 177 -0.89 19.87 -8.02
CA PRO A 177 -0.29 19.51 -9.30
C PRO A 177 0.70 20.57 -9.80
N ASP A 178 2.00 20.25 -9.71
CA ASP A 178 3.09 21.05 -10.25
C ASP A 178 4.18 20.15 -10.83
N TYR A 179 4.14 19.97 -12.15
CA TYR A 179 5.08 19.11 -12.88
C TYR A 179 6.49 19.69 -12.97
N LYS A 180 6.74 20.92 -12.49
CA LYS A 180 8.09 21.48 -12.37
C LYS A 180 8.84 20.95 -11.16
N VAL A 181 8.12 20.44 -10.16
CA VAL A 181 8.72 19.87 -8.95
C VAL A 181 9.39 18.53 -9.29
N ARG A 182 10.62 18.32 -8.80
CA ARG A 182 11.32 17.04 -8.97
C ARG A 182 10.62 15.93 -8.20
N TRP A 183 10.63 14.71 -8.74
CA TRP A 183 9.95 13.55 -8.14
C TRP A 183 10.38 13.31 -6.69
N LYS A 184 11.69 13.37 -6.41
CA LYS A 184 12.24 13.22 -5.05
C LYS A 184 11.55 14.12 -4.03
N GLN A 185 11.35 15.39 -4.39
CA GLN A 185 10.75 16.41 -3.53
C GLN A 185 9.25 16.17 -3.33
N LEU A 186 8.53 15.84 -4.41
CA LEU A 186 7.12 15.52 -4.32
C LEU A 186 6.89 14.29 -3.42
N PHE A 187 7.70 13.25 -3.59
CA PHE A 187 7.55 12.02 -2.83
C PHE A 187 7.90 12.20 -1.35
N GLU A 188 8.91 13.01 -1.05
CA GLU A 188 9.23 13.41 0.33
C GLU A 188 8.07 14.21 0.98
N ARG A 189 7.49 15.18 0.27
CA ARG A 189 6.32 15.95 0.74
C ARG A 189 5.14 15.03 1.03
N LEU A 190 4.88 14.07 0.14
CA LEU A 190 3.82 13.08 0.34
C LEU A 190 4.04 12.28 1.62
N ILE A 191 5.24 11.73 1.82
CA ILE A 191 5.53 10.89 2.99
C ILE A 191 5.40 11.68 4.29
N LYS A 192 5.93 12.91 4.33
CA LYS A 192 5.81 13.79 5.49
C LYS A 192 4.38 14.22 5.78
N PHE A 193 3.55 14.33 4.73
CA PHE A 193 2.12 14.58 4.87
C PHE A 193 1.38 13.37 5.45
N LEU A 194 1.67 12.16 4.96
CA LEU A 194 0.99 10.93 5.38
C LEU A 194 1.41 10.48 6.79
N LEU A 195 2.66 10.74 7.19
CA LEU A 195 3.20 10.35 8.48
C LEU A 195 3.30 11.55 9.42
N CYS A 196 4.44 12.26 9.40
CA CYS A 196 4.65 13.53 10.10
C CYS A 196 5.89 14.27 9.54
N GLN A 197 6.05 15.54 9.92
CA GLN A 197 7.13 16.40 9.42
C GLN A 197 8.52 16.07 9.99
N GLN A 198 8.58 15.48 11.19
CA GLN A 198 9.83 15.23 11.92
C GLN A 198 10.59 13.99 11.42
N ILE A 199 9.97 13.16 10.57
CA ILE A 199 10.56 11.91 10.10
C ILE A 199 11.64 12.17 9.05
N PHE A 200 12.71 11.38 9.12
CA PHE A 200 13.72 11.35 8.07
C PHE A 200 13.22 10.54 6.87
N VAL A 201 13.30 11.15 5.69
CA VAL A 201 12.89 10.54 4.43
C VAL A 201 14.01 10.67 3.41
N GLY A 202 14.51 9.52 2.95
CA GLY A 202 15.49 9.43 1.86
C GLY A 202 14.82 8.94 0.58
N THR A 203 14.80 9.79 -0.45
CA THR A 203 14.24 9.51 -1.78
C THR A 203 15.26 9.82 -2.88
N GLN A 204 15.06 9.25 -4.07
CA GLN A 204 15.85 9.51 -5.28
C GLN A 204 14.91 9.88 -6.44
N ASP A 205 15.41 10.61 -7.45
CA ASP A 205 14.59 11.03 -8.59
C ASP A 205 14.31 9.91 -9.59
N ASP A 206 15.25 8.97 -9.73
CA ASP A 206 15.20 7.86 -10.66
C ASP A 206 14.37 6.68 -10.16
N ARG A 207 13.99 6.67 -8.87
CA ARG A 207 13.30 5.55 -8.21
C ARG A 207 12.00 5.93 -7.54
N GLU A 208 11.12 4.95 -7.42
CA GLU A 208 9.84 5.08 -6.72
C GLU A 208 9.89 4.36 -5.37
N THR A 209 11.05 4.47 -4.72
CA THR A 209 11.33 3.87 -3.41
C THR A 209 11.76 4.96 -2.43
N ALA A 210 11.20 4.93 -1.24
CA ALA A 210 11.61 5.76 -0.13
C ALA A 210 12.17 4.93 1.03
N VAL A 211 13.21 5.45 1.66
CA VAL A 211 13.74 4.96 2.93
C VAL A 211 13.32 5.92 4.02
N ILE A 212 12.64 5.40 5.03
CA ILE A 212 12.06 6.18 6.11
C ILE A 212 12.72 5.73 7.42
N LYS A 213 13.27 6.69 8.17
CA LYS A 213 13.84 6.42 9.50
C LYS A 213 13.02 7.17 10.54
N SER A 214 12.51 6.43 11.52
CA SER A 214 11.68 6.99 12.59
C SER A 214 11.79 6.13 13.84
N LYS A 215 11.57 6.73 15.00
CA LYS A 215 11.21 5.98 16.20
C LYS A 215 9.76 5.53 16.11
N GLY A 216 9.42 4.46 16.81
CA GLY A 216 8.07 3.92 16.85
C GLY A 216 7.86 2.90 17.96
N CYS A 217 6.66 2.36 18.04
CA CYS A 217 6.31 1.19 18.84
C CYS A 217 5.44 0.22 18.04
N ILE A 218 5.54 -1.07 18.34
CA ILE A 218 4.63 -2.09 17.81
C ILE A 218 3.35 -2.07 18.65
N LEU A 219 2.20 -2.13 18.00
CA LEU A 219 0.90 -2.11 18.65
C LEU A 219 0.20 -3.46 18.59
N GLY A 220 0.54 -4.28 17.62
CA GLY A 220 -0.07 -5.58 17.45
C GLY A 220 0.36 -6.29 16.18
N GLN A 221 -0.19 -7.48 16.01
CA GLN A 221 0.03 -8.34 14.86
C GLN A 221 -1.30 -8.60 14.14
N VAL A 222 -1.22 -8.66 12.81
CA VAL A 222 -2.36 -8.91 11.95
C VAL A 222 -2.59 -10.41 11.79
N SER A 223 -3.83 -10.83 12.04
CA SER A 223 -4.37 -12.11 11.63
C SER A 223 -5.48 -11.87 10.61
N VAL A 224 -5.40 -12.53 9.46
CA VAL A 224 -6.36 -12.35 8.36
C VAL A 224 -7.49 -13.36 8.55
N GLU A 225 -8.73 -12.90 8.61
CA GLU A 225 -9.90 -13.79 8.57
C GLU A 225 -10.15 -14.29 7.14
N GLU A 226 -10.57 -15.55 6.99
CA GLU A 226 -10.97 -16.08 5.68
C GLU A 226 -12.18 -15.30 5.13
N ASP A 227 -12.08 -14.96 3.86
CA ASP A 227 -12.75 -13.82 3.22
C ASP A 227 -14.24 -14.10 2.93
N THR A 228 -15.10 -13.92 3.93
CA THR A 228 -16.57 -14.06 3.82
C THR A 228 -17.30 -12.80 3.36
N SER A 229 -16.62 -11.65 3.22
CA SER A 229 -17.22 -10.37 2.86
C SER A 229 -17.00 -9.95 1.40
N SER A 230 -17.78 -8.93 0.99
CA SER A 230 -17.66 -8.18 -0.27
C SER A 230 -16.20 -8.01 -0.67
N GLY A 231 -15.86 -8.48 -1.87
CA GLY A 231 -14.51 -8.80 -2.31
C GLY A 231 -13.63 -7.59 -2.60
N ASP A 232 -14.15 -6.38 -2.41
CA ASP A 232 -13.47 -5.09 -2.39
C ASP A 232 -12.85 -4.72 -1.03
N THR A 233 -13.36 -5.28 0.06
CA THR A 233 -12.86 -5.05 1.43
C THR A 233 -12.23 -6.31 2.03
N ARG A 234 -11.30 -6.12 2.96
CA ARG A 234 -10.67 -7.19 3.74
C ARG A 234 -10.95 -6.99 5.23
N LYS A 235 -11.45 -8.04 5.88
CA LYS A 235 -11.58 -8.11 7.33
C LYS A 235 -10.29 -8.65 7.93
N LEU A 236 -9.77 -7.93 8.91
CA LEU A 236 -8.54 -8.22 9.62
C LEU A 236 -8.86 -8.24 11.10
N ILE A 237 -8.29 -9.19 11.83
CA ILE A 237 -8.18 -9.11 13.27
C ILE A 237 -6.80 -8.54 13.58
N VAL A 238 -6.77 -7.40 14.26
CA VAL A 238 -5.56 -6.86 14.86
C VAL A 238 -5.58 -7.24 16.33
N MET A 239 -4.68 -8.13 16.70
CA MET A 239 -4.48 -8.51 18.09
C MET A 239 -3.34 -7.66 18.64
N SER A 240 -3.62 -6.91 19.70
CA SER A 240 -2.54 -6.33 20.48
C SER A 240 -1.69 -7.45 21.05
N ARG A 241 -0.39 -7.27 21.05
CA ARG A 241 0.50 -8.10 21.86
C ARG A 241 0.75 -7.35 23.15
N ASP A 242 0.96 -8.09 24.23
CA ASP A 242 1.44 -7.55 25.50
C ASP A 242 2.79 -6.85 25.29
N THR A 243 2.76 -5.60 24.86
CA THR A 243 3.96 -4.77 24.81
C THR A 243 4.37 -4.48 26.25
N PRO A 244 5.56 -4.93 26.69
CA PRO A 244 5.96 -4.77 28.08
C PRO A 244 6.12 -3.27 28.44
N GLY A 245 5.16 -2.72 29.19
CA GLY A 245 5.33 -1.50 29.99
C GLY A 245 5.12 -0.14 29.32
N PHE A 246 4.63 -0.06 28.08
CA PHE A 246 4.50 1.23 27.35
C PHE A 246 3.09 1.84 27.34
N LEU A 247 2.08 1.04 27.67
CA LEU A 247 0.73 1.50 27.94
C LEU A 247 0.54 1.48 29.46
N GLU A 248 0.04 2.56 30.05
CA GLU A 248 -0.28 2.64 31.49
C GLU A 248 -1.25 1.53 31.94
N TYR A 249 -1.96 0.90 31.00
CA TYR A 249 -2.83 -0.24 31.22
C TYR A 249 -2.40 -1.45 30.38
N LYS A 250 -1.97 -2.53 31.06
CA LYS A 250 -1.88 -3.89 30.51
C LYS A 250 -3.29 -4.41 30.19
N LYS A 251 -3.82 -4.02 29.04
CA LYS A 251 -5.04 -4.64 28.50
C LYS A 251 -4.72 -5.11 27.11
N GLU A 252 -4.63 -6.44 26.96
CA GLU A 252 -4.80 -7.07 25.68
C GLU A 252 -6.10 -6.53 25.04
N TRP A 253 -5.96 -5.93 23.87
CA TRP A 253 -7.07 -5.49 23.05
C TRP A 253 -7.04 -6.22 21.72
N THR A 254 -8.22 -6.63 21.29
CA THR A 254 -8.42 -7.22 19.96
C THR A 254 -9.40 -6.32 19.23
N ALA A 255 -9.00 -5.81 18.07
CA ALA A 255 -9.89 -5.04 17.22
C ALA A 255 -10.09 -5.74 15.88
N ARG A 256 -11.33 -5.71 15.39
CA ARG A 256 -11.64 -6.13 14.03
C ARG A 256 -11.63 -4.91 13.13
N TRP A 257 -10.75 -4.91 12.13
CA TRP A 257 -10.61 -3.84 11.16
C TRP A 257 -11.12 -4.32 9.81
N THR A 258 -12.04 -3.57 9.21
CA THR A 258 -12.43 -3.78 7.81
C THR A 258 -11.75 -2.71 6.99
N LEU A 259 -10.78 -3.09 6.16
CA LEU A 259 -10.00 -2.16 5.36
C LEU A 259 -10.23 -2.40 3.86
N PRO A 260 -10.19 -1.35 3.02
CA PRO A 260 -10.20 -1.53 1.57
C PRO A 260 -9.00 -2.36 1.07
N THR A 261 -9.18 -3.08 -0.03
CA THR A 261 -8.11 -3.83 -0.69
C THR A 261 -7.00 -2.90 -1.17
N SER A 262 -5.78 -3.10 -0.67
CA SER A 262 -4.59 -2.33 -1.08
C SER A 262 -3.80 -2.97 -2.20
N ALA A 263 -2.99 -2.17 -2.88
CA ALA A 263 -2.04 -2.61 -3.89
C ALA A 263 -1.11 -3.72 -3.39
N LYS A 264 -0.65 -3.65 -2.14
CA LYS A 264 0.09 -4.72 -1.46
C LYS A 264 -0.85 -5.52 -0.57
N SER A 265 -0.78 -6.85 -0.68
CA SER A 265 -1.54 -7.76 0.17
C SER A 265 -1.00 -7.77 1.60
N ILE A 266 -1.89 -7.49 2.54
CA ILE A 266 -1.70 -7.74 3.97
C ILE A 266 -1.74 -9.26 4.18
N LEU A 267 -0.78 -9.79 4.92
CA LEU A 267 -0.65 -11.21 5.23
C LEU A 267 -0.70 -11.44 6.74
N HIS A 268 -1.03 -12.67 7.13
CA HIS A 268 -0.91 -13.11 8.50
C HIS A 268 0.53 -12.90 8.99
N GLY A 269 0.68 -12.28 10.15
CA GLY A 269 1.97 -11.98 10.76
C GLY A 269 2.54 -10.60 10.43
N ASP A 270 1.89 -9.82 9.56
CA ASP A 270 2.22 -8.40 9.38
C ASP A 270 2.02 -7.65 10.70
N LEU A 271 2.81 -6.60 10.93
CA LEU A 271 2.82 -5.84 12.18
C LEU A 271 2.12 -4.50 12.00
N VAL A 272 1.38 -4.09 13.03
CA VAL A 272 0.84 -2.74 13.16
C VAL A 272 1.77 -1.95 14.07
N CYS A 273 2.29 -0.83 13.59
CA CYS A 273 3.13 0.05 14.38
C CYS A 273 2.64 1.50 14.36
N LEU A 274 2.99 2.26 15.39
CA LEU A 274 2.82 3.70 15.43
C LEU A 274 4.19 4.37 15.41
N LEU A 275 4.40 5.25 14.43
CA LEU A 275 5.62 6.04 14.31
C LEU A 275 5.50 7.32 15.13
N GLN A 276 6.62 7.77 15.69
CA GLN A 276 6.67 8.98 16.49
C GLN A 276 6.15 10.19 15.71
N GLY A 277 5.12 10.85 16.25
CA GLY A 277 4.47 12.01 15.64
C GLY A 277 3.44 11.70 14.55
N ALA A 278 3.31 10.45 14.11
CA ALA A 278 2.25 10.04 13.19
C ALA A 278 0.91 9.91 13.93
N LYS A 279 -0.19 10.26 13.26
CA LYS A 279 -1.56 10.13 13.81
C LYS A 279 -2.15 8.75 13.55
N ASN A 280 -1.81 8.19 12.39
CA ASN A 280 -2.36 6.95 11.88
C ASN A 280 -1.30 5.84 11.97
N PRO A 281 -1.70 4.58 12.24
CA PRO A 281 -0.78 3.47 12.28
C PRO A 281 -0.32 3.07 10.87
N THR A 282 0.86 2.46 10.82
CA THR A 282 1.47 1.90 9.62
C THR A 282 1.46 0.37 9.73
N ILE A 283 1.12 -0.32 8.65
CA ILE A 283 1.25 -1.79 8.58
C ILE A 283 2.54 -2.12 7.86
N ILE A 284 3.40 -2.89 8.51
CA ILE A 284 4.74 -3.23 8.06
C ILE A 284 4.95 -4.74 8.04
N ARG A 285 5.89 -5.19 7.20
CA ARG A 285 6.34 -6.58 7.14
C ARG A 285 7.82 -6.67 7.45
N ILE A 286 8.19 -7.57 8.36
CA ILE A 286 9.58 -7.86 8.68
C ILE A 286 10.28 -8.42 7.43
N ARG A 287 11.41 -7.83 7.08
CA ARG A 287 12.38 -8.35 6.10
C ARG A 287 13.70 -8.60 6.83
N ASN A 288 14.71 -9.06 6.10
CA ASN A 288 15.97 -9.47 6.71
C ASN A 288 16.59 -8.39 7.62
N ASP A 289 16.67 -7.15 7.15
CA ASP A 289 17.41 -6.08 7.85
C ASP A 289 16.70 -4.71 7.79
N HIS A 290 15.39 -4.73 7.56
CA HIS A 290 14.52 -3.57 7.46
C HIS A 290 13.05 -4.03 7.51
N PHE A 291 12.13 -3.07 7.47
CA PHE A 291 10.69 -3.33 7.41
C PHE A 291 10.11 -2.81 6.09
N ALA A 292 9.36 -3.64 5.38
CA ALA A 292 8.65 -3.21 4.18
C ALA A 292 7.31 -2.58 4.57
N VAL A 293 7.02 -1.37 4.06
CA VAL A 293 5.71 -0.74 4.25
C VAL A 293 4.69 -1.42 3.35
N ILE A 294 3.64 -1.97 3.97
CA ILE A 294 2.48 -2.61 3.32
C ILE A 294 1.34 -1.61 3.16
N LYS A 295 1.01 -0.89 4.25
CA LYS A 295 0.11 0.28 4.25
C LYS A 295 0.75 1.40 5.03
N ILE A 296 0.84 2.60 4.45
CA ILE A 296 1.59 3.69 5.09
C ILE A 296 0.82 4.37 6.21
N ALA A 297 -0.48 4.61 6.02
CA ALA A 297 -1.32 5.35 6.95
C ALA A 297 -2.74 4.78 6.91
N VAL A 298 -3.05 3.91 7.87
CA VAL A 298 -4.35 3.24 7.96
C VAL A 298 -5.32 4.12 8.76
N THR A 299 -6.59 4.19 8.37
CA THR A 299 -7.65 4.78 9.19
C THR A 299 -8.40 3.68 9.93
N PRO A 300 -8.27 3.56 11.26
CA PRO A 300 -9.02 2.55 12.01
C PRO A 300 -10.53 2.84 12.03
N PRO A 301 -11.41 1.81 12.02
CA PRO A 301 -12.87 2.01 11.98
C PRO A 301 -13.44 2.80 13.16
N GLU A 302 -12.91 2.59 14.36
CA GLU A 302 -13.27 3.34 15.57
C GLU A 302 -12.26 4.45 15.85
N TYR A 303 -12.21 5.44 14.94
CA TYR A 303 -11.15 6.45 14.94
C TYR A 303 -11.06 7.26 16.25
N ALA A 304 -12.19 7.54 16.90
CA ALA A 304 -12.20 8.26 18.17
C ALA A 304 -11.47 7.48 19.29
N ARG A 305 -11.81 6.20 19.45
CA ARG A 305 -11.14 5.29 20.41
C ARG A 305 -9.66 5.12 20.08
N TRP A 306 -9.35 5.07 18.79
CA TRP A 306 -7.97 5.04 18.32
C TRP A 306 -7.19 6.29 18.76
N LEU A 307 -7.75 7.48 18.58
CA LEU A 307 -7.10 8.73 18.98
C LEU A 307 -6.85 8.80 20.49
N GLU A 308 -7.75 8.25 21.31
CA GLU A 308 -7.54 8.12 22.75
C GLU A 308 -6.34 7.22 23.06
N LEU A 309 -6.24 6.06 22.40
CA LEU A 309 -5.09 5.16 22.54
C LEU A 309 -3.78 5.79 22.03
N VAL A 310 -3.81 6.52 20.93
CA VAL A 310 -2.60 7.23 20.43
C VAL A 310 -2.12 8.27 21.44
N ARG A 311 -3.03 8.94 22.16
CA ARG A 311 -2.67 9.95 23.17
C ARG A 311 -2.02 9.35 24.41
N THR A 312 -2.28 8.09 24.75
CA THR A 312 -1.63 7.43 25.88
C THR A 312 -0.21 6.95 25.56
N ILE A 313 0.13 6.80 24.28
CA ILE A 313 1.46 6.38 23.84
C ILE A 313 2.42 7.57 23.87
N THR A 314 3.26 7.62 24.90
CA THR A 314 4.28 8.67 25.07
C THR A 314 5.70 8.20 24.78
N ILE A 315 5.92 6.88 24.77
CA ILE A 315 7.25 6.26 24.63
C ILE A 315 7.35 5.53 23.29
N PHE A 316 8.43 5.82 22.54
CA PHE A 316 8.74 5.18 21.25
C PHE A 316 10.13 4.53 21.33
N PRO A 317 10.22 3.28 21.79
CA PRO A 317 11.49 2.66 22.18
C PRO A 317 12.28 2.07 21.01
N ARG A 318 11.65 1.84 19.85
CA ARG A 318 12.27 1.13 18.72
C ARG A 318 12.59 2.06 17.57
N ASP A 319 13.75 1.85 16.96
CA ASP A 319 14.15 2.53 15.73
C ASP A 319 13.73 1.71 14.50
N PHE A 320 12.93 2.33 13.63
CA PHE A 320 12.46 1.72 12.39
C PHE A 320 13.26 2.20 11.20
N LEU A 321 13.72 1.24 10.39
CA LEU A 321 14.16 1.46 9.02
C LEU A 321 13.09 0.89 8.08
N LEU A 322 12.20 1.77 7.61
CA LEU A 322 11.12 1.36 6.71
C LEU A 322 11.52 1.59 5.26
N ILE A 323 11.16 0.65 4.39
CA ILE A 323 11.30 0.78 2.94
C ILE A 323 9.90 0.77 2.33
N TRP A 324 9.55 1.87 1.67
CA TRP A 324 8.31 1.98 0.92
C TRP A 324 8.62 2.00 -0.58
N ASN A 325 8.50 0.83 -1.18
CA ASN A 325 8.81 0.59 -2.59
C ASN A 325 7.51 0.49 -3.42
N TRP A 326 7.38 1.32 -4.46
CA TRP A 326 6.27 1.33 -5.44
C TRP A 326 6.67 0.75 -6.81
N GLU A 327 7.93 0.37 -7.01
CA GLU A 327 8.42 -0.17 -8.28
C GLU A 327 7.69 -1.48 -8.58
N LYS A 328 7.22 -1.63 -9.83
CA LYS A 328 6.64 -2.88 -10.30
C LYS A 328 7.74 -3.95 -10.33
N CYS A 329 7.50 -5.11 -9.74
CA CYS A 329 8.31 -6.30 -10.02
C CYS A 329 8.16 -6.62 -11.51
N SER A 330 9.15 -6.25 -12.33
CA SER A 330 9.25 -6.72 -13.70
C SER A 330 9.69 -8.18 -13.66
N GLY A 331 8.76 -9.10 -13.93
CA GLY A 331 9.08 -10.52 -14.03
C GLY A 331 7.84 -11.37 -14.24
N GLU A 332 7.45 -11.54 -15.50
CA GLU A 332 6.81 -12.78 -15.93
C GLU A 332 7.82 -13.92 -15.74
N SER A 333 7.90 -14.49 -14.54
CA SER A 333 8.56 -15.78 -14.34
C SER A 333 7.95 -16.46 -13.13
N GLN A 334 7.37 -17.62 -13.39
CA GLN A 334 6.88 -18.60 -12.44
C GLN A 334 7.79 -18.75 -11.21
N ASP A 335 7.10 -18.91 -10.07
CA ASP A 335 7.43 -19.77 -8.93
C ASP A 335 8.78 -19.56 -8.21
N ARG A 336 8.70 -19.39 -6.89
CA ARG A 336 9.79 -19.37 -5.89
C ARG A 336 10.93 -18.33 -6.00
N GLY A 337 11.14 -17.65 -7.13
CA GLY A 337 12.25 -16.69 -7.32
C GLY A 337 11.99 -15.24 -6.88
N GLU A 338 10.75 -14.90 -6.53
CA GLU A 338 10.31 -13.51 -6.29
C GLU A 338 10.98 -12.82 -5.08
N HIS A 339 11.51 -13.60 -4.14
CA HIS A 339 12.24 -13.06 -2.98
C HIS A 339 13.60 -12.48 -3.40
N GLU A 340 14.28 -13.07 -4.37
CA GLU A 340 15.64 -12.68 -4.77
C GLU A 340 15.68 -11.41 -5.63
N SER A 341 14.67 -11.16 -6.46
CA SER A 341 14.59 -9.94 -7.29
C SER A 341 14.27 -8.70 -6.46
N LEU A 342 13.42 -8.83 -5.44
CA LEU A 342 13.15 -7.81 -4.42
C LEU A 342 14.41 -7.52 -3.59
N ILE A 343 15.19 -8.54 -3.24
CA ILE A 343 16.45 -8.38 -2.50
C ILE A 343 17.49 -7.63 -3.35
N LYS A 344 17.68 -7.97 -4.63
CA LYS A 344 18.64 -7.28 -5.53
C LYS A 344 18.28 -5.84 -5.86
N THR A 345 17.00 -5.51 -5.94
CA THR A 345 16.55 -4.14 -6.26
C THR A 345 16.61 -3.24 -5.04
N ASN A 346 16.18 -3.76 -3.88
CA ASN A 346 16.31 -3.06 -2.60
C ASN A 346 17.79 -2.95 -2.18
N SER A 347 18.65 -3.93 -2.51
CA SER A 347 20.08 -3.88 -2.15
C SER A 347 20.80 -2.68 -2.76
N ARG A 348 20.42 -2.17 -3.93
CA ARG A 348 21.08 -0.99 -4.55
C ARG A 348 20.69 0.34 -3.90
N VAL A 349 19.42 0.53 -3.52
CA VAL A 349 18.98 1.70 -2.72
C VAL A 349 19.65 1.67 -1.35
N LEU A 350 19.73 0.47 -0.81
CA LEU A 350 20.40 0.18 0.44
C LEU A 350 21.93 0.34 0.32
N GLU A 351 22.56 0.03 -0.81
CA GLU A 351 24.01 0.16 -1.03
C GLU A 351 24.48 1.62 -0.94
N HIS A 352 23.63 2.59 -1.31
CA HIS A 352 23.97 4.01 -1.19
C HIS A 352 23.77 4.57 0.24
N LEU A 353 22.92 3.94 1.06
CA LEU A 353 22.64 4.33 2.46
C LEU A 353 23.35 3.45 3.51
N LYS A 354 23.72 2.22 3.14
CA LYS A 354 24.44 1.18 3.90
C LYS A 354 25.80 0.92 3.24
N THR A 355 26.55 1.98 2.96
CA THR A 355 27.96 1.88 2.55
C THR A 355 28.86 1.22 3.60
N SER A 356 28.33 0.85 4.78
CA SER A 356 29.04 0.15 5.84
C SER A 356 28.34 -1.14 6.27
N LEU A 357 29.13 -2.19 6.55
CA LEU A 357 28.69 -3.40 7.27
C LEU A 357 27.92 -3.05 8.57
N LEU A 358 28.27 -1.91 9.17
CA LEU A 358 27.63 -1.36 10.35
C LEU A 358 26.15 -1.02 10.11
N GLY A 359 25.80 -0.43 8.96
CA GLY A 359 24.39 -0.13 8.64
C GLY A 359 23.53 -1.39 8.47
N LYS A 360 24.13 -2.51 8.02
CA LYS A 360 23.45 -3.82 7.97
C LYS A 360 23.26 -4.39 9.37
N ALA A 361 24.30 -4.33 10.22
CA ALA A 361 24.23 -4.76 11.60
C ALA A 361 23.16 -3.98 12.39
N THR A 362 23.07 -2.65 12.23
CA THR A 362 22.01 -1.83 12.86
C THR A 362 20.61 -2.27 12.42
N GLY A 363 20.41 -2.55 11.12
CA GLY A 363 19.13 -3.03 10.62
C GLY A 363 18.72 -4.38 11.22
N LEU A 364 19.65 -5.33 11.28
CA LEU A 364 19.44 -6.65 11.89
C LEU A 364 19.14 -6.53 13.39
N TRP A 365 19.87 -5.66 14.10
CA TRP A 365 19.64 -5.39 15.51
C TRP A 365 18.23 -4.85 15.77
N ASN A 366 17.79 -3.87 15.00
CA ASN A 366 16.44 -3.31 15.14
C ASN A 366 15.35 -4.35 14.84
N VAL A 367 15.59 -5.24 13.87
CA VAL A 367 14.69 -6.38 13.61
C VAL A 367 14.66 -7.35 14.79
N ALA A 368 15.81 -7.69 15.37
CA ALA A 368 15.87 -8.59 16.53
C ALA A 368 15.08 -8.05 17.73
N LEU A 369 15.22 -6.76 18.04
CA LEU A 369 14.49 -6.10 19.13
C LEU A 369 12.97 -6.13 18.92
N ILE A 370 12.51 -5.98 17.68
CA ILE A 370 11.08 -6.06 17.36
C ILE A 370 10.58 -7.51 17.36
N LEU A 371 11.43 -8.48 16.98
CA LEU A 371 11.10 -9.90 17.12
C LEU A 371 10.95 -10.31 18.58
N GLU A 372 11.75 -9.73 19.47
CA GLU A 372 11.60 -9.88 20.92
C GLU A 372 10.28 -9.27 21.42
N ASP A 373 9.90 -8.06 20.96
CA ASP A 373 8.62 -7.42 21.31
C ASP A 373 7.38 -8.26 20.93
N ILE A 374 7.50 -9.13 19.92
CA ILE A 374 6.42 -10.02 19.49
C ILE A 374 6.62 -11.48 19.98
N GLU A 375 7.49 -11.68 20.96
CA GLU A 375 7.81 -12.97 21.60
C GLU A 375 8.36 -14.04 20.63
N ASN A 376 8.88 -13.62 19.47
CA ASN A 376 9.59 -14.50 18.55
C ASN A 376 11.07 -14.59 18.94
N TYR A 377 11.33 -15.16 20.12
CA TYR A 377 12.67 -15.24 20.71
C TYR A 377 13.65 -16.01 19.81
N LYS A 378 13.18 -17.08 19.15
CA LYS A 378 14.00 -17.86 18.21
C LYS A 378 14.46 -17.01 17.03
N GLY A 379 13.52 -16.28 16.40
CA GLY A 379 13.87 -15.38 15.31
C GLY A 379 14.77 -14.23 15.76
N ALA A 380 14.56 -13.70 16.97
CA ALA A 380 15.40 -12.66 17.55
C ALA A 380 16.85 -13.16 17.75
N GLU A 381 17.03 -14.36 18.32
CA GLU A 381 18.34 -14.98 18.53
C GLU A 381 19.10 -15.19 17.21
N GLU A 382 18.42 -15.71 16.18
CA GLU A 382 19.01 -15.89 14.84
C GLU A 382 19.52 -14.55 14.28
N ARG A 383 18.74 -13.48 14.41
CA ARG A 383 19.15 -12.13 13.96
C ARG A 383 20.30 -11.56 14.77
N LEU A 384 20.32 -11.77 16.09
CA LEU A 384 21.44 -11.33 16.94
C LEU A 384 22.75 -12.04 16.58
N ARG A 385 22.70 -13.32 16.23
CA ARG A 385 23.89 -14.04 15.72
C ARG A 385 24.41 -13.43 14.41
N GLU A 386 23.52 -13.09 13.48
CA GLU A 386 23.90 -12.39 12.23
C GLU A 386 24.52 -11.00 12.50
N VAL A 387 24.07 -10.29 13.55
CA VAL A 387 24.67 -9.01 13.97
C VAL A 387 26.12 -9.20 14.41
N ILE A 388 26.39 -10.18 15.28
CA ILE A 388 27.74 -10.49 15.78
C ILE A 388 28.67 -10.78 14.62
N GLU A 389 28.26 -11.65 13.69
CA GLU A 389 29.05 -11.99 12.50
C GLU A 389 29.35 -10.74 11.63
N CYS A 390 28.38 -9.85 11.45
CA CYS A 390 28.59 -8.60 10.72
C CYS A 390 29.60 -7.67 11.42
N CYS A 391 29.54 -7.58 12.75
CA CYS A 391 30.47 -6.76 13.55
C CYS A 391 31.89 -7.33 13.51
N GLU A 392 32.06 -8.65 13.63
CA GLU A 392 33.37 -9.31 13.52
C GLU A 392 34.01 -9.06 12.15
N ARG A 393 33.24 -9.21 11.07
CA ARG A 393 33.70 -8.91 9.70
C ARG A 393 34.08 -7.44 9.52
N ALA A 394 33.35 -6.52 10.17
CA ALA A 394 33.66 -5.10 10.11
C ALA A 394 34.97 -4.78 10.86
N SER A 395 35.16 -5.35 12.04
CA SER A 395 36.38 -5.22 12.84
C SER A 395 37.60 -5.78 12.10
N ALA A 396 37.47 -6.96 11.47
CA ALA A 396 38.55 -7.55 10.67
C ALA A 396 38.96 -6.65 9.47
N ARG A 397 38.00 -6.00 8.81
CA ARG A 397 38.29 -5.05 7.72
C ARG A 397 38.98 -3.77 8.20
N LEU A 398 38.68 -3.31 9.41
CA LEU A 398 39.34 -2.15 10.02
C LEU A 398 40.78 -2.50 10.42
N ALA A 399 41.01 -3.67 11.02
CA ALA A 399 42.34 -4.17 11.35
C ALA A 399 43.23 -4.32 10.10
N ASN A 400 42.68 -4.86 9.00
CA ASN A 400 43.40 -5.00 7.73
C ASN A 400 43.68 -3.66 7.03
N LYS A 401 42.90 -2.60 7.28
CA LYS A 401 43.22 -1.25 6.75
C LYS A 401 44.34 -0.56 7.53
N GLN A 402 44.44 -0.84 8.84
CA GLN A 402 45.52 -0.30 9.67
C GLN A 402 46.88 -0.97 9.40
N SER A 403 46.89 -2.26 9.02
CA SER A 403 48.13 -2.96 8.65
C SER A 403 48.71 -2.54 7.28
N ILE A 404 47.92 -1.93 6.40
CA ILE A 404 48.35 -1.50 5.05
C ILE A 404 48.92 -0.07 5.04
N ASN A 405 48.82 0.70 6.13
CA ASN A 405 49.33 2.07 6.17
C ASN A 405 50.31 2.39 7.34
N PRO A 406 51.48 1.73 7.45
CA PRO A 406 52.50 2.13 8.44
C PRO A 406 53.49 3.20 7.94
N ASN A 407 53.57 3.52 6.64
CA ASN A 407 54.66 4.34 6.08
C ASN A 407 54.19 5.54 5.24
N ARG A 408 53.67 6.59 5.89
CA ARG A 408 53.83 7.97 5.41
C ARG A 408 54.18 8.86 6.60
N LEU A 409 55.46 8.86 6.95
CA LEU A 409 56.09 9.96 7.68
C LEU A 409 56.20 11.17 6.73
N PRO A 410 56.01 12.40 7.22
CA PRO A 410 56.33 13.60 6.46
C PRO A 410 57.86 13.73 6.42
N LEU A 411 58.42 13.84 5.22
CA LEU A 411 59.77 14.35 5.01
C LEU A 411 59.65 15.80 4.56
N ASP A 412 60.55 16.62 5.12
CA ASP A 412 60.64 18.09 5.10
C ASP A 412 60.38 18.80 3.77
#